data_AF-A0A2S6PLI9-F1
#
_entry.id   AF-A0A2S6PLI9-F1
#
_cell.length_a   1.000
_cell.length_b   1.000
_cell.length_c   1.000
_cell.angle_alpha   90.00
_cell.angle_beta   90.00
_cell.angle_gamma   90.00
#
_symmetry.space_group_name_H-M   'P 1'
#
loop_
_entity.id
_entity.type
_entity.pdbx_description
1 polymer ?
#
loop_
_entity_poly.entity_id
_entity_poly.type
_entity_poly.pdbx_seq_one_letter_code
_entity_poly.pdbx_strand_id
1 'polypeptide(L)'
;MLRPLLVLPSAQRNQLLHTLELGLEVQHKAVSRLLGIHRNTVTHRITRCFRLVGLDRHHVMSKVVVSAALKIIAVHGYDDTGTDPASDFTEMMTAPDMRSWAEAFLEPLKDVGGDLLLTLGAWLENNTDAEHTAASMSTSPAAVRAHLRSATPLMQHEVAPGLVADQTPDGDEHGLSALRPLTFALYASTGLPAIPAALRATP
;
A
#
# COMPACT_ATOMS: atom_id res chain seq x y z
N MET A 1 -11.04 9.99 -2.05
CA MET A 1 -10.23 9.63 -3.24
C MET A 1 -10.87 8.58 -4.18
N LEU A 2 -11.56 7.52 -3.72
CA LEU A 2 -12.14 6.49 -4.62
C LEU A 2 -13.39 6.92 -5.40
N ARG A 3 -13.99 8.07 -5.08
CA ARG A 3 -15.24 8.57 -5.70
C ARG A 3 -15.28 8.46 -7.23
N PRO A 4 -14.22 8.82 -8.00
CA PRO A 4 -14.23 8.67 -9.45
C PRO A 4 -14.47 7.24 -9.97
N LEU A 5 -14.17 6.22 -9.16
CA LEU A 5 -14.49 4.82 -9.46
C LEU A 5 -15.92 4.45 -9.02
N LEU A 6 -16.37 4.98 -7.88
CA LEU A 6 -17.65 4.62 -7.26
C LEU A 6 -18.86 5.16 -8.02
N VAL A 7 -18.71 6.31 -8.68
CA VAL A 7 -19.76 6.95 -9.49
C VAL A 7 -19.90 6.35 -10.90
N LEU A 8 -19.07 5.36 -11.26
CA LEU A 8 -19.20 4.67 -12.55
C LEU A 8 -20.46 3.80 -12.59
N PRO A 9 -21.01 3.51 -13.79
CA PRO A 9 -22.10 2.55 -13.93
C PRO A 9 -21.78 1.21 -13.26
N SER A 10 -22.73 0.65 -12.51
CA SER A 10 -22.51 -0.49 -11.59
C SER A 10 -21.75 -1.66 -12.22
N ALA A 11 -22.08 -2.04 -13.47
CA ALA A 11 -21.39 -3.12 -14.17
C ALA A 11 -19.88 -2.82 -14.38
N GLN A 12 -19.56 -1.60 -14.80
CA GLN A 12 -18.19 -1.16 -15.01
C GLN A 12 -17.45 -0.98 -13.69
N ARG A 13 -18.09 -0.36 -12.69
CA ARG A 13 -17.55 -0.20 -11.34
C ARG A 13 -17.15 -1.55 -10.76
N ASN A 14 -18.08 -2.50 -10.69
CA ASN A 14 -17.85 -3.80 -10.05
C ASN A 14 -16.72 -4.56 -10.75
N GLN A 15 -16.66 -4.51 -12.08
CA GLN A 15 -15.57 -5.13 -12.85
C GLN A 15 -14.21 -4.50 -12.54
N LEU A 16 -14.13 -3.17 -12.46
CA LEU A 16 -12.89 -2.46 -12.19
C LEU A 16 -12.43 -2.66 -10.74
N LEU A 17 -13.33 -2.57 -9.76
CA LEU A 17 -13.02 -2.79 -8.35
C LEU A 17 -12.53 -4.22 -8.11
N HIS A 18 -13.22 -5.23 -8.67
CA HIS A 18 -12.81 -6.62 -8.50
C HIS A 18 -11.44 -6.91 -9.14
N THR A 19 -11.17 -6.35 -10.32
CA THR A 19 -9.84 -6.50 -10.96
C THR A 19 -8.76 -5.79 -10.15
N LEU A 20 -9.07 -4.62 -9.57
CA LEU A 20 -8.13 -3.82 -8.81
C LEU A 20 -7.79 -4.45 -7.46
N GLU A 21 -8.78 -4.96 -6.73
CA GLU A 21 -8.61 -5.66 -5.47
C GLU A 21 -7.67 -6.87 -5.64
N LEU A 22 -7.95 -7.73 -6.61
CA LEU A 22 -7.09 -8.87 -6.92
C LEU A 22 -5.71 -8.45 -7.44
N GLY A 23 -5.66 -7.43 -8.31
CA GLY A 23 -4.43 -6.91 -8.91
C GLY A 23 -3.46 -6.26 -7.93
N LEU A 24 -3.96 -5.86 -6.76
CA LEU A 24 -3.17 -5.27 -5.69
C LEU A 24 -2.68 -6.31 -4.68
N GLU A 25 -3.38 -7.43 -4.54
CA GLU A 25 -3.00 -8.49 -3.59
C GLU A 25 -2.13 -9.58 -4.23
N VAL A 26 -2.25 -9.84 -5.54
CA VAL A 26 -1.48 -10.89 -6.22
C VAL A 26 -0.90 -10.43 -7.56
N GLN A 27 0.15 -11.12 -8.02
CA GLN A 27 0.78 -10.85 -9.32
C GLN A 27 -0.25 -10.88 -10.47
N HIS A 28 -0.10 -9.98 -11.45
CA HIS A 28 -1.03 -9.86 -12.59
C HIS A 28 -1.27 -11.18 -13.35
N LYS A 29 -0.27 -12.07 -13.42
CA LYS A 29 -0.37 -13.40 -14.08
C LYS A 29 -1.25 -14.38 -13.28
N ALA A 30 -1.32 -14.24 -11.97
CA ALA A 30 -2.25 -14.98 -11.13
C ALA A 30 -3.68 -14.44 -11.32
N VAL A 31 -3.84 -13.11 -11.32
CA VAL A 31 -5.13 -12.46 -11.59
C VAL A 31 -5.71 -12.83 -12.96
N SER A 32 -4.89 -12.85 -14.02
CA SER A 32 -5.36 -13.22 -15.36
C SER A 32 -5.93 -14.62 -15.41
N ARG A 33 -5.34 -15.56 -14.64
CA ARG A 33 -5.81 -16.94 -14.54
C ARG A 33 -7.11 -17.00 -13.72
N LEU A 34 -7.15 -16.32 -12.58
CA LEU A 34 -8.32 -16.29 -11.70
C LEU A 34 -9.56 -15.67 -12.37
N LEU A 35 -9.35 -14.60 -13.15
CA LEU A 35 -10.42 -13.88 -13.83
C LEU A 35 -10.76 -14.44 -15.22
N GLY A 36 -9.98 -15.39 -15.74
CA GLY A 36 -10.16 -15.91 -17.11
C GLY A 36 -9.98 -14.84 -18.21
N ILE A 37 -9.19 -13.79 -17.95
CA ILE A 37 -8.94 -12.70 -18.91
C ILE A 37 -7.45 -12.55 -19.21
N HIS A 38 -7.13 -11.97 -20.37
CA HIS A 38 -5.75 -11.75 -20.75
C HIS A 38 -5.01 -10.80 -19.78
N ARG A 39 -3.72 -11.07 -19.51
CA ARG A 39 -2.88 -10.23 -18.63
C ARG A 39 -2.87 -8.74 -19.02
N ASN A 40 -2.88 -8.43 -20.32
CA ASN A 40 -2.91 -7.04 -20.78
C ASN A 40 -4.22 -6.34 -20.40
N THR A 41 -5.33 -7.09 -20.32
CA THR A 41 -6.62 -6.56 -19.87
C THR A 41 -6.58 -6.23 -18.38
N VAL A 42 -5.95 -7.09 -17.56
CA VAL A 42 -5.70 -6.81 -16.14
C VAL A 42 -4.89 -5.52 -16.00
N THR A 43 -3.74 -5.45 -16.68
CA THR A 43 -2.87 -4.27 -16.69
C THR A 43 -3.62 -3.01 -17.10
N HIS A 44 -4.39 -3.07 -18.19
CA HIS A 44 -5.15 -1.92 -18.69
C HIS A 44 -6.21 -1.46 -17.69
N ARG A 45 -6.93 -2.39 -17.04
CA ARG A 45 -7.94 -2.06 -16.03
C ARG A 45 -7.32 -1.41 -14.80
N ILE A 46 -6.22 -1.98 -14.28
CA ILE A 46 -5.49 -1.39 -13.15
C ILE A 46 -4.99 0.01 -13.50
N THR A 47 -4.34 0.18 -14.65
CA THR A 47 -3.90 1.52 -15.13
C THR A 47 -5.06 2.49 -15.22
N ARG A 48 -6.20 2.05 -15.76
CA ARG A 48 -7.40 2.88 -15.84
C ARG A 48 -7.88 3.28 -14.45
N CYS A 49 -7.89 2.38 -13.48
CA CYS A 49 -8.32 2.69 -12.12
C CYS A 49 -7.44 3.76 -11.48
N PHE A 50 -6.12 3.58 -11.52
CA PHE A 50 -5.16 4.55 -10.98
C PHE A 50 -5.26 5.91 -11.66
N ARG A 51 -5.44 5.93 -12.99
CA ARG A 51 -5.69 7.17 -13.74
C ARG A 51 -6.98 7.88 -13.30
N LEU A 52 -8.06 7.14 -13.06
CA LEU A 52 -9.34 7.73 -12.63
C LEU A 52 -9.25 8.39 -11.25
N VAL A 53 -8.44 7.84 -10.34
CA VAL A 53 -8.23 8.40 -9.00
C VAL A 53 -7.06 9.40 -8.94
N GLY A 54 -6.41 9.69 -10.06
CA GLY A 54 -5.29 10.64 -10.14
C GLY A 54 -4.02 10.18 -9.42
N LEU A 55 -3.84 8.86 -9.25
CA LEU A 55 -2.69 8.28 -8.57
C LEU A 55 -1.78 7.53 -9.54
N ASP A 56 -0.48 7.48 -9.23
CA ASP A 56 0.46 6.65 -9.97
C ASP A 56 0.44 5.21 -9.45
N ARG A 57 0.17 4.25 -10.34
CA ARG A 57 0.15 2.81 -10.01
C ARG A 57 1.53 2.24 -9.65
N HIS A 58 2.60 2.91 -10.07
CA HIS A 58 3.97 2.46 -9.78
C HIS A 58 4.45 2.95 -8.41
N HIS A 59 3.79 3.97 -7.86
CA HIS A 59 4.12 4.52 -6.56
C HIS A 59 3.59 3.66 -5.40
N VAL A 60 4.43 3.28 -4.43
CA VAL A 60 4.03 2.37 -3.35
C VAL A 60 2.92 2.94 -2.47
N MET A 61 3.01 4.21 -2.07
CA MET A 61 2.00 4.84 -1.22
C MET A 61 0.65 4.92 -1.94
N SER A 62 0.65 5.13 -3.25
CA SER A 62 -0.57 5.10 -4.06
C SER A 62 -1.24 3.73 -4.02
N LYS A 63 -0.46 2.66 -4.20
CA LYS A 63 -0.97 1.28 -4.12
C LYS A 63 -1.50 0.95 -2.73
N VAL A 64 -0.78 1.34 -1.68
CA VAL A 64 -1.15 1.13 -0.27
C VAL A 64 -2.46 1.83 0.07
N VAL A 65 -2.58 3.12 -0.26
CA VAL A 65 -3.79 3.91 0.02
C VAL A 65 -5.00 3.38 -0.74
N VAL A 66 -4.84 3.01 -2.01
CA VAL A 66 -5.92 2.39 -2.80
C VAL A 66 -6.33 1.04 -2.21
N SER A 67 -5.37 0.17 -1.88
CA SER A 67 -5.66 -1.14 -1.27
C SER A 67 -6.39 -0.98 0.07
N ALA A 68 -5.93 -0.09 0.94
CA ALA A 68 -6.55 0.15 2.24
C ALA A 68 -7.98 0.68 2.11
N ALA A 69 -8.21 1.66 1.24
CA ALA A 69 -9.54 2.20 1.01
C ALA A 69 -10.51 1.17 0.42
N LEU A 70 -10.05 0.28 -0.46
CA LEU A 70 -10.87 -0.83 -0.96
C LEU A 70 -11.29 -1.76 0.18
N LYS A 71 -10.40 -2.08 1.13
CA LYS A 71 -10.74 -2.91 2.29
C LYS A 71 -11.72 -2.22 3.24
N ILE A 72 -11.52 -0.92 3.48
CA ILE A 72 -12.45 -0.12 4.29
C ILE A 72 -13.83 -0.15 3.65
N ILE A 73 -13.93 0.07 2.34
CA ILE A 73 -15.21 0.02 1.62
C ILE A 73 -15.82 -1.39 1.64
N ALA A 74 -15.00 -2.44 1.51
CA ALA A 74 -15.50 -3.81 1.55
C ALA A 74 -16.11 -4.17 2.92
N VAL A 75 -15.56 -3.63 4.01
CA VAL A 75 -16.02 -3.91 5.38
C VAL A 75 -17.16 -2.97 5.81
N HIS A 76 -17.03 -1.67 5.54
CA HIS A 76 -17.91 -0.63 6.09
C HIS A 76 -18.90 -0.08 5.05
N GLY A 77 -18.78 -0.47 3.79
CA GLY A 77 -19.49 0.17 2.69
C GLY A 77 -18.93 1.55 2.37
N TYR A 78 -19.65 2.28 1.52
CA TYR A 78 -19.41 3.69 1.26
C TYR A 78 -20.76 4.40 1.14
N ASP A 79 -20.79 5.67 1.53
CA ASP A 79 -21.95 6.53 1.34
C ASP A 79 -21.74 7.39 0.08
N ASP A 80 -22.72 7.38 -0.83
CA ASP A 80 -22.72 8.20 -2.05
C ASP A 80 -22.95 9.69 -1.74
N THR A 81 -23.52 10.02 -0.57
CA THR A 81 -23.91 11.37 -0.17
C THR A 81 -22.91 12.06 0.76
N GLY A 82 -22.09 11.28 1.47
CA GLY A 82 -21.11 11.76 2.45
C GLY A 82 -19.73 12.04 1.86
N THR A 83 -19.60 12.99 0.94
CA THR A 83 -18.30 13.65 0.75
C THR A 83 -18.24 14.81 1.72
N ASP A 84 -17.62 14.61 2.87
CA ASP A 84 -17.12 15.73 3.66
C ASP A 84 -15.88 16.30 2.93
N PRO A 85 -15.98 17.49 2.32
CA PRO A 85 -14.85 18.10 1.63
C PRO A 85 -13.73 18.51 2.59
N ALA A 86 -13.98 18.55 3.91
CA ALA A 86 -12.98 18.83 4.93
C ALA A 86 -12.19 17.59 5.37
N SER A 87 -12.59 16.38 4.97
CA SER A 87 -11.87 15.16 5.33
C SER A 87 -10.50 15.09 4.63
N ASP A 88 -9.45 15.51 5.35
CA ASP A 88 -8.06 15.44 4.89
C ASP A 88 -7.40 14.13 5.36
N PHE A 89 -6.86 13.39 4.39
CA PHE A 89 -6.07 12.19 4.65
C PHE A 89 -4.85 12.50 5.54
N THR A 90 -4.23 13.66 5.33
CA THR A 90 -3.05 14.09 6.11
C THR A 90 -3.43 14.33 7.56
N GLU A 91 -4.56 15.00 7.82
CA GLU A 91 -5.08 15.23 9.17
C GLU A 91 -5.40 13.90 9.87
N MET A 92 -6.11 13.00 9.17
CA MET A 92 -6.39 11.65 9.69
C MET A 92 -5.10 10.89 10.05
N MET A 93 -4.09 10.96 9.18
CA MET A 93 -2.81 10.27 9.40
C MET A 93 -1.95 10.90 10.50
N THR A 94 -2.20 12.15 10.86
CA THR A 94 -1.45 12.89 11.89
C THR A 94 -2.21 13.01 13.22
N ALA A 95 -3.42 12.45 13.29
CA ALA A 95 -4.24 12.38 14.49
C ALA A 95 -3.51 11.65 15.64
N PRO A 96 -3.75 12.03 16.91
CA PRO A 96 -3.07 11.44 18.07
C PRO A 96 -3.16 9.92 18.12
N ASP A 97 -4.35 9.35 17.92
CA ASP A 97 -4.57 7.89 17.96
C ASP A 97 -3.77 7.16 16.87
N MET A 98 -3.66 7.74 15.67
CA MET A 98 -2.86 7.19 14.58
C MET A 98 -1.37 7.21 14.94
N ARG A 99 -0.89 8.30 15.55
CA ARG A 99 0.50 8.41 15.98
C ARG A 99 0.83 7.39 17.08
N SER A 100 -0.04 7.26 18.08
CA SER A 100 0.14 6.29 19.16
C SER A 100 0.11 4.84 18.65
N TRP A 101 -0.79 4.53 17.73
CA TRP A 101 -0.79 3.22 17.06
C TRP A 101 0.51 2.99 16.27
N ALA A 102 0.96 3.99 15.50
CA ALA A 102 2.18 3.89 14.71
C ALA A 102 3.42 3.68 15.58
N GLU A 103 3.51 4.40 16.70
CA GLU A 103 4.60 4.23 17.66
C GLU A 103 4.62 2.81 18.24
N ALA A 104 3.46 2.27 18.63
CA ALA A 104 3.34 0.90 19.12
C ALA A 104 3.72 -0.14 18.05
N PHE A 105 3.25 0.03 16.81
CA PHE A 105 3.57 -0.84 15.67
C PHE A 105 5.07 -0.85 15.35
N LEU A 106 5.74 0.31 15.43
CA LEU A 106 7.15 0.43 15.10
C LEU A 106 8.08 -0.01 16.24
N GLU A 107 7.59 -0.11 17.47
CA GLU A 107 8.41 -0.42 18.65
C GLU A 107 9.20 -1.74 18.51
N PRO A 108 8.58 -2.88 18.13
CA PRO A 108 9.31 -4.13 17.96
C PRO A 108 10.40 -4.07 16.87
N LEU A 109 10.23 -3.18 15.88
CA LEU A 109 11.20 -2.99 14.80
C LEU A 109 12.41 -2.16 15.25
N LYS A 110 12.25 -1.26 16.22
CA LYS A 110 13.36 -0.48 16.80
C LYS A 110 14.32 -1.37 17.57
N ASP A 111 13.80 -2.39 18.25
CA ASP A 111 14.59 -3.34 19.06
C ASP A 111 15.55 -4.19 18.23
N VAL A 112 15.26 -4.42 16.95
CA VAL A 112 16.14 -5.15 16.03
C VAL A 112 17.36 -4.32 15.62
N GLY A 113 17.21 -2.99 15.57
CA GLY A 113 18.30 -2.06 15.31
C GLY A 113 17.85 -0.75 14.65
N GLY A 114 18.49 0.36 15.04
CA GLY A 114 18.14 1.71 14.55
C GLY A 114 18.21 1.87 13.02
N ASP A 115 19.11 1.15 12.36
CA ASP A 115 19.26 1.20 10.90
C ASP A 115 18.11 0.49 10.15
N LEU A 116 17.31 -0.34 10.84
CA LEU A 116 16.22 -1.08 10.21
C LEU A 116 15.10 -0.14 9.76
N LEU A 117 14.62 0.75 10.64
CA LEU A 117 13.56 1.71 10.29
C LEU A 117 14.01 2.67 9.19
N LEU A 118 15.28 3.09 9.22
CA LEU A 118 15.85 3.92 8.17
C LEU A 118 15.89 3.17 6.82
N THR A 119 16.30 1.89 6.84
CA THR A 119 16.28 1.04 5.64
C THR A 119 14.86 0.84 5.11
N LEU A 120 13.89 0.60 5.98
CA LEU A 120 12.48 0.41 5.60
C LEU A 120 11.88 1.70 5.02
N GLY A 121 12.17 2.86 5.62
CA GLY A 121 11.76 4.16 5.11
C GLY A 121 12.33 4.41 3.70
N ALA A 122 13.64 4.30 3.56
CA ALA A 122 14.31 4.46 2.27
C ALA A 122 13.81 3.45 1.22
N TRP A 123 13.51 2.22 1.64
CA TRP A 123 12.96 1.20 0.76
C TRP A 123 11.56 1.54 0.24
N LEU A 124 10.69 2.08 1.09
CA LEU A 124 9.38 2.57 0.66
C LEU A 124 9.50 3.79 -0.25
N GLU A 125 10.40 4.74 0.05
CA GLU A 125 10.64 5.90 -0.81
C GLU A 125 11.16 5.51 -2.19
N ASN A 126 11.96 4.45 -2.28
CA ASN A 126 12.42 3.85 -3.53
C ASN A 126 11.43 2.82 -4.11
N ASN A 127 10.14 2.94 -3.80
CA ASN A 127 9.07 2.09 -4.35
C ASN A 127 9.32 0.59 -4.22
N THR A 128 9.84 0.18 -3.07
CA THR A 128 10.19 -1.22 -2.75
C THR A 128 11.32 -1.82 -3.60
N ASP A 129 12.15 -0.99 -4.23
CA ASP A 129 13.30 -1.42 -5.03
C ASP A 129 14.57 -1.48 -4.17
N ALA A 130 15.06 -2.69 -3.89
CA ALA A 130 16.23 -2.91 -3.05
C ALA A 130 17.54 -2.37 -3.65
N GLU A 131 17.67 -2.34 -4.98
CA GLU A 131 18.88 -1.85 -5.67
C GLU A 131 18.96 -0.32 -5.57
N HIS A 132 17.87 0.37 -5.88
CA HIS A 132 17.78 1.82 -5.73
C HIS A 132 17.90 2.26 -4.27
N THR A 133 17.29 1.50 -3.35
CA THR A 133 17.45 1.72 -1.90
C THR A 133 18.92 1.64 -1.51
N ALA A 134 19.61 0.56 -1.91
CA ALA A 134 21.01 0.36 -1.59
C ALA A 134 21.89 1.49 -2.14
N ALA A 135 21.66 1.91 -3.38
CA ALA A 135 22.34 3.04 -4.00
C ALA A 135 22.09 4.34 -3.22
N SER A 136 20.84 4.63 -2.82
CA SER A 136 20.49 5.84 -2.05
C SER A 136 21.11 5.85 -0.65
N MET A 137 21.29 4.67 -0.05
CA MET A 137 21.86 4.49 1.29
C MET A 137 23.37 4.23 1.29
N SER A 138 24.03 4.23 0.12
CA SER A 138 25.45 3.86 -0.03
C SER A 138 25.81 2.51 0.62
N THR A 139 24.92 1.53 0.52
CA THR A 139 25.10 0.16 1.05
C THR A 139 24.98 -0.88 -0.07
N SER A 140 25.10 -2.15 0.28
CA SER A 140 24.87 -3.24 -0.67
C SER A 140 23.39 -3.64 -0.76
N PRO A 141 22.88 -4.02 -1.93
CA PRO A 141 21.54 -4.61 -2.08
C PRO A 141 21.34 -5.86 -1.22
N ALA A 142 22.42 -6.60 -0.92
CA ALA A 142 22.38 -7.76 -0.03
C ALA A 142 22.10 -7.36 1.42
N ALA A 143 22.68 -6.25 1.89
CA ALA A 143 22.43 -5.70 3.22
C ALA A 143 20.98 -5.22 3.36
N VAL A 144 20.45 -4.51 2.35
CA VAL A 144 19.03 -4.12 2.32
C VAL A 144 18.12 -5.35 2.43
N ARG A 145 18.33 -6.36 1.58
CA ARG A 145 17.56 -7.62 1.64
C ARG A 145 17.73 -8.37 2.96
N ALA A 146 18.88 -8.25 3.64
CA ALA A 146 19.07 -8.82 4.97
C ALA A 146 18.20 -8.09 6.02
N HIS A 147 18.19 -6.75 6.01
CA HIS A 147 17.32 -5.96 6.88
C HIS A 147 15.82 -6.26 6.62
N LEU A 148 15.38 -6.34 5.36
CA LEU A 148 13.99 -6.67 5.01
C LEU A 148 13.58 -8.06 5.52
N ARG A 149 14.47 -9.05 5.39
CA ARG A 149 14.23 -10.40 5.94
C ARG A 149 14.11 -10.40 7.46
N SER A 150 14.90 -9.59 8.16
CA SER A 150 14.80 -9.44 9.62
C SER A 150 13.49 -8.77 10.06
N ALA A 151 12.94 -7.85 9.27
CA ALA A 151 11.66 -7.19 9.58
C ALA A 151 10.43 -8.06 9.30
N THR A 152 10.51 -8.99 8.33
CA THR A 152 9.35 -9.73 7.82
C THR A 152 8.54 -10.45 8.92
N PRO A 153 9.15 -11.19 9.87
CA PRO A 153 8.38 -11.90 10.91
C PRO A 153 7.61 -10.96 11.84
N LEU A 154 8.19 -9.79 12.13
CA LEU A 154 7.59 -8.78 13.01
C LEU A 154 6.41 -8.10 12.31
N MET A 155 6.56 -7.79 11.02
CA MET A 155 5.49 -7.25 10.19
C MET A 155 4.32 -8.23 10.01
N GLN A 156 4.60 -9.54 10.01
CA GLN A 156 3.56 -10.56 9.88
C GLN A 156 2.83 -10.83 11.20
N HIS A 157 3.47 -10.64 12.35
CA HIS A 157 2.87 -10.94 13.64
C HIS A 157 1.80 -9.93 14.06
N GLU A 158 1.93 -8.68 13.62
CA GLU A 158 0.94 -7.62 13.88
C GLU A 158 -0.19 -7.55 12.86
N VAL A 159 -0.08 -8.29 11.75
CA VAL A 159 -1.22 -8.50 10.84
C VAL A 159 -2.12 -9.53 11.49
N ALA A 160 -3.30 -9.09 11.95
CA ALA A 160 -4.33 -9.95 12.53
C ALA A 160 -4.50 -11.25 11.70
N PRO A 161 -4.67 -12.42 12.36
CA PRO A 161 -4.73 -13.71 11.69
C PRO A 161 -6.01 -13.77 10.86
N GLY A 162 -5.89 -13.64 9.55
CA GLY A 162 -7.05 -13.66 8.65
C GLY A 162 -6.75 -13.62 7.16
N LEU A 163 -5.55 -13.22 6.75
CA LEU A 163 -5.10 -13.31 5.36
C LEU A 163 -3.72 -13.96 5.33
N VAL A 164 -3.73 -15.30 5.45
CA VAL A 164 -2.54 -16.11 5.24
C VAL A 164 -2.10 -15.90 3.80
N ALA A 165 -0.93 -15.26 3.64
CA ALA A 165 -0.18 -15.25 2.41
C ALA A 165 0.23 -16.69 2.10
N ASP A 166 -0.55 -17.37 1.26
CA ASP A 166 -0.05 -18.53 0.56
C ASP A 166 0.13 -18.18 -0.92
N GLN A 167 1.36 -18.46 -1.39
CA GLN A 167 1.82 -18.45 -2.78
C GLN A 167 2.21 -17.10 -3.39
N THR A 168 3.38 -16.58 -2.99
CA THR A 168 4.23 -15.81 -3.92
C THR A 168 5.26 -16.77 -4.53
N PRO A 169 5.09 -17.22 -5.79
CA PRO A 169 6.17 -17.88 -6.49
C PRO A 169 7.18 -16.81 -6.91
N ASP A 170 8.39 -16.99 -6.39
CA ASP A 170 9.64 -16.32 -6.75
C ASP A 170 9.80 -14.86 -6.29
N GLY A 171 10.86 -14.64 -5.51
CA GLY A 171 11.65 -13.41 -5.34
C GLY A 171 10.95 -12.06 -5.11
N ASP A 172 11.24 -11.46 -3.96
CA ASP A 172 11.33 -10.01 -3.72
C ASP A 172 10.04 -9.16 -3.60
N GLU A 173 8.87 -9.61 -4.05
CA GLU A 173 7.62 -8.83 -3.88
C GLU A 173 6.89 -9.16 -2.56
N HIS A 174 7.00 -8.26 -1.58
CA HIS A 174 6.16 -8.32 -0.38
C HIS A 174 4.72 -7.96 -0.78
N GLY A 175 3.76 -8.86 -0.50
CA GLY A 175 2.35 -8.57 -0.75
C GLY A 175 1.91 -7.29 -0.04
N LEU A 176 1.01 -6.51 -0.65
CA LEU A 176 0.54 -5.22 -0.09
C LEU A 176 -0.03 -5.35 1.32
N SER A 177 -0.41 -6.56 1.75
CA SER A 177 -0.90 -6.80 3.10
C SER A 177 0.11 -6.48 4.20
N ALA A 178 1.37 -6.84 4.03
CA ALA A 178 2.42 -6.51 4.99
C ALA A 178 2.88 -5.05 4.85
N LEU A 179 2.80 -4.50 3.64
CA LEU A 179 3.21 -3.12 3.35
C LEU A 179 2.26 -2.06 3.92
N ARG A 180 0.96 -2.33 3.93
CA ARG A 180 -0.07 -1.37 4.40
C ARG A 180 0.23 -0.82 5.80
N PRO A 181 0.30 -1.65 6.87
CA PRO A 181 0.50 -1.14 8.21
C PRO A 181 1.87 -0.46 8.37
N LEU A 182 2.93 -1.05 7.82
CA LEU A 182 4.27 -0.44 7.85
C LEU A 182 4.30 0.95 7.20
N THR A 183 3.70 1.09 6.02
CA THR A 183 3.71 2.35 5.27
C THR A 183 2.93 3.43 6.02
N PHE A 184 1.77 3.09 6.60
CA PHE A 184 0.99 4.03 7.40
C PHE A 184 1.69 4.41 8.71
N ALA A 185 2.30 3.44 9.40
CA ALA A 185 3.02 3.70 10.64
C ALA A 185 4.23 4.61 10.40
N LEU A 186 5.07 4.30 9.42
CA LEU A 186 6.19 5.15 9.04
C LEU A 186 5.72 6.55 8.62
N TYR A 187 4.64 6.66 7.85
CA TYR A 187 4.11 7.95 7.44
C TYR A 187 3.58 8.77 8.64
N ALA A 188 2.83 8.16 9.54
CA ALA A 188 2.32 8.83 10.74
C ALA A 188 3.43 9.30 11.69
N SER A 189 4.54 8.55 11.77
CA SER A 189 5.67 8.87 12.64
C SER A 189 6.69 9.83 12.02
N THR A 190 6.90 9.78 10.70
CA THR A 190 8.01 10.49 10.03
C THR A 190 7.59 11.41 8.89
N GLY A 191 6.34 11.30 8.42
CA GLY A 191 5.87 11.95 7.19
C GLY A 191 6.34 11.28 5.90
N LEU A 192 7.05 10.14 5.98
CA LEU A 192 7.57 9.39 4.84
C LEU A 192 6.97 7.98 4.75
N PRO A 193 6.77 7.42 3.54
CA PRO A 193 7.04 8.03 2.23
C PRO A 193 6.06 9.15 1.91
N ALA A 194 6.47 10.11 1.10
CA ALA A 194 5.65 11.28 0.77
C ALA A 194 4.29 10.87 0.17
N ILE A 195 3.22 11.51 0.64
CA ILE A 195 1.90 11.30 0.06
C ILE A 195 1.81 11.95 -1.34
N PRO A 196 1.25 11.22 -2.32
CA PRO A 196 0.90 11.78 -3.62
C PRO A 196 0.11 13.08 -3.47
N ALA A 197 0.43 14.09 -4.29
CA ALA A 197 -0.25 15.39 -4.23
C ALA A 197 -1.78 15.26 -4.39
N ALA A 198 -2.25 14.29 -5.17
CA ALA A 198 -3.68 14.00 -5.35
C ALA A 198 -4.41 13.53 -4.07
N LEU A 199 -3.68 13.19 -3.00
CA LEU A 199 -4.24 12.83 -1.69
C LEU A 199 -4.16 13.97 -0.67
N ARG A 200 -3.44 15.05 -0.98
CA ARG A 200 -3.41 16.24 -0.12
C ARG A 200 -4.69 17.02 -0.37
N ALA A 201 -5.36 17.47 0.69
CA ALA A 201 -6.39 18.49 0.52
C ALA A 201 -5.75 19.70 -0.19
N THR A 202 -6.39 20.17 -1.27
CA THR A 202 -6.05 21.49 -1.80
C THR A 202 -6.42 22.54 -0.75
N PRO A 203 -5.52 23.47 -0.40
CA PRO A 203 -5.79 24.53 0.57
C PRO A 203 -6.93 25.45 0.11
#